data_AF-A0A259CCL3-F1
#
_entry.id   AF-A0A259CCL3-F1
#
_cell.length_a   1.000
_cell.length_b   1.000
_cell.length_c   1.000
_cell.angle_alpha   90.00
_cell.angle_beta   90.00
_cell.angle_gamma   90.00
#
_symmetry.space_group_name_H-M   'P 1'
#
loop_
_entity.id
_entity.type
_entity.pdbx_description
1 polymer ?
#
loop_
_entity_poly.entity_id
_entity_poly.type
_entity_poly.pdbx_seq_one_letter_code
_entity_poly.pdbx_strand_id
1 'polypeptide(L)'
;SMTASVPWGKYNDSQIINVGANRWFVQPGIGASKAIGPWRFELAGAGIFYTSNTDFMGGNSLSQNPVYSTQTHAIYYFQNTAWLSVDATYFTGGQSYLNGAPISGNQENWRFGSTLSYPINRHNSIRLSASTGAYSRTNNNYDLIGLSWQYRFGGGL
;
A
#
# COMPACT_ATOMS: atom_id res chain seq x y z
N SER A 1 -6.71 -11.61 -0.05
CA SER A 1 -7.65 -10.50 -0.32
C SER A 1 -7.66 -10.21 -1.82
N MET A 2 -8.64 -9.44 -2.29
CA MET A 2 -8.71 -8.94 -3.66
C MET A 2 -9.13 -7.48 -3.60
N THR A 3 -8.38 -6.62 -4.27
CA THR A 3 -8.74 -5.22 -4.50
C THR A 3 -8.82 -4.99 -6.00
N ALA A 4 -9.77 -4.19 -6.45
CA ALA A 4 -9.86 -3.78 -7.84
C ALA A 4 -10.21 -2.29 -7.92
N SER A 5 -9.77 -1.64 -8.98
CA SER A 5 -10.15 -0.27 -9.30
C SER A 5 -10.79 -0.19 -10.67
N VAL A 6 -11.78 0.69 -10.75
CA VAL A 6 -12.62 0.93 -11.92
C VAL A 6 -12.34 2.35 -12.43
N PRO A 7 -12.20 2.58 -13.75
CA PRO A 7 -11.81 3.86 -14.32
C PRO A 7 -12.98 4.86 -14.40
N TRP A 8 -13.61 5.18 -13.27
CA TRP A 8 -14.74 6.13 -13.21
C TRP A 8 -14.36 7.51 -12.66
N GLY A 9 -13.12 7.67 -12.19
CA GLY A 9 -12.61 8.98 -11.78
C GLY A 9 -12.47 9.92 -12.97
N LYS A 10 -12.69 11.22 -12.76
CA LYS A 10 -12.54 12.25 -13.79
C LYS A 10 -11.12 12.19 -14.41
N TYR A 11 -11.08 12.13 -15.73
CA TYR A 11 -9.87 12.07 -16.53
C TYR A 11 -9.93 13.08 -17.67
N ASN A 12 -8.84 13.77 -17.92
CA ASN A 12 -8.61 14.67 -19.04
C ASN A 12 -7.29 14.28 -19.70
N ASP A 13 -7.39 13.83 -20.94
CA ASP A 13 -6.28 13.37 -21.76
C ASP A 13 -5.27 14.48 -22.08
N SER A 14 -5.66 15.75 -21.96
CA SER A 14 -4.80 16.92 -22.19
C SER A 14 -4.02 17.35 -20.93
N GLN A 15 -4.15 16.61 -19.83
CA GLN A 15 -3.49 16.91 -18.55
C GLN A 15 -2.56 15.77 -18.12
N ILE A 16 -1.38 16.14 -17.62
CA ILE A 16 -0.43 15.16 -17.07
C ILE A 16 -0.91 14.65 -15.69
N ILE A 17 -1.51 15.53 -14.89
CA ILE A 17 -2.01 15.21 -13.54
C ILE A 17 -3.52 15.01 -13.62
N ASN A 18 -3.98 13.84 -13.19
CA ASN A 18 -5.38 13.45 -13.21
C ASN A 18 -5.79 12.79 -11.88
N VAL A 19 -7.08 12.90 -11.54
CA VAL A 19 -7.69 12.20 -10.39
C VAL A 19 -7.97 10.74 -10.74
N GLY A 20 -8.54 10.48 -11.92
CA GLY A 20 -8.71 9.14 -12.48
C GLY A 20 -7.47 8.69 -13.25
N ALA A 21 -7.22 7.39 -13.28
CA ALA A 21 -6.10 6.82 -14.04
C ALA A 21 -6.47 6.38 -15.47
N ASN A 22 -7.75 6.44 -15.84
CA ASN A 22 -8.32 5.92 -17.10
C ASN A 22 -7.87 4.49 -17.44
N ARG A 23 -7.74 3.65 -16.41
CA ARG A 23 -7.41 2.23 -16.54
C ARG A 23 -7.93 1.47 -15.34
N TRP A 24 -8.11 0.18 -15.52
CA TRP A 24 -8.39 -0.75 -14.44
C TRP A 24 -7.10 -1.19 -13.76
N PHE A 25 -7.22 -1.62 -12.52
CA PHE A 25 -6.26 -2.54 -11.95
C PHE A 25 -6.94 -3.60 -11.10
N VAL A 26 -6.29 -4.75 -10.99
CA VAL A 26 -6.63 -5.79 -10.00
C VAL A 26 -5.41 -6.10 -9.16
N GLN A 27 -5.62 -6.30 -7.86
CA GLN A 27 -4.58 -6.58 -6.89
C GLN A 27 -4.99 -7.78 -6.03
N PRO A 28 -4.76 -9.01 -6.51
CA PRO A 28 -4.78 -10.19 -5.66
C PRO A 28 -3.64 -10.14 -4.64
N GLY A 29 -3.94 -10.61 -3.43
CA GLY A 29 -2.95 -10.78 -2.37
C GLY A 29 -3.25 -11.97 -1.47
N ILE A 30 -2.19 -12.56 -0.93
CA ILE A 30 -2.24 -13.67 0.02
C ILE A 30 -1.29 -13.40 1.17
N GLY A 31 -1.63 -13.87 2.37
CA GLY A 31 -0.77 -13.74 3.52
C GLY A 31 -1.10 -14.75 4.60
N ALA A 32 -0.18 -14.88 5.55
CA ALA A 32 -0.29 -15.74 6.70
C ALA A 32 0.19 -15.00 7.96
N SER A 33 -0.37 -15.38 9.11
CA SER A 33 -0.03 -14.83 10.42
C SER A 33 0.16 -15.96 11.42
N LYS A 34 1.14 -15.82 12.32
CA LYS A 34 1.43 -16.79 13.38
C LYS A 34 1.58 -16.10 14.72
N ALA A 35 0.92 -16.65 15.73
CA ALA A 35 0.99 -16.20 17.12
C ALA A 35 1.99 -17.02 17.93
N ILE A 36 2.86 -16.35 18.68
CA ILE A 36 3.82 -16.98 19.59
C ILE A 36 3.89 -16.14 20.88
N GLY A 37 3.14 -16.56 21.89
CA GLY A 37 2.99 -15.78 23.12
C GLY A 37 2.43 -14.37 22.83
N PRO A 38 3.08 -13.29 23.31
CA PRO A 38 2.63 -11.91 23.04
C PRO A 38 2.94 -11.43 21.61
N TRP A 39 3.71 -12.20 20.83
CA TRP A 39 4.11 -11.83 19.48
C TRP A 39 3.14 -12.34 18.41
N ARG A 40 2.88 -11.51 17.40
CA ARG A 40 2.31 -11.90 16.11
C ARG A 40 3.29 -11.57 15.00
N PHE A 41 3.53 -12.54 14.14
CA PHE A 41 4.34 -12.36 12.94
C PHE A 41 3.47 -12.56 11.71
N GLU A 42 3.51 -11.61 10.79
CA GLU A 42 2.71 -11.65 9.57
C GLU A 42 3.59 -11.49 8.34
N LEU A 43 3.25 -12.22 7.28
CA LEU A 43 3.87 -12.14 5.97
C LEU A 43 2.77 -12.16 4.91
N ALA A 44 2.80 -11.20 4.00
CA ALA A 44 1.87 -11.11 2.90
C ALA A 44 2.57 -10.73 1.59
N GLY A 45 2.03 -11.21 0.47
CA GLY A 45 2.45 -10.86 -0.88
C GLY A 45 1.25 -10.45 -1.71
N ALA A 46 1.44 -9.47 -2.60
CA ALA A 46 0.42 -9.02 -3.55
C ALA A 46 1.05 -8.59 -4.87
N GLY A 47 0.25 -8.59 -5.94
CA GLY A 47 0.65 -8.08 -7.25
C GLY A 47 -0.45 -7.19 -7.83
N ILE A 48 -0.09 -6.03 -8.37
CA ILE A 48 -1.02 -5.11 -9.03
C ILE A 48 -0.85 -5.26 -10.53
N PHE A 49 -1.94 -5.62 -11.21
CA PHE A 49 -2.00 -5.81 -12.67
C PHE A 49 -2.86 -4.72 -13.27
N TYR A 50 -2.36 -4.04 -14.30
CA TYR A 50 -3.00 -2.88 -14.91
C TYR A 50 -3.48 -3.20 -16.32
N THR A 51 -4.60 -2.61 -16.72
CA THR A 51 -4.90 -2.45 -18.16
C THR A 51 -4.14 -1.24 -18.71
N SER A 52 -3.95 -1.18 -20.02
CA SER A 52 -3.43 0.02 -20.68
C SER A 52 -4.44 1.18 -20.63
N ASN A 53 -3.95 2.41 -20.58
CA ASN A 53 -4.72 3.62 -20.90
C ASN A 53 -4.37 4.00 -22.34
N THR A 54 -5.32 3.89 -23.25
CA THR A 54 -5.12 4.11 -24.70
C THR A 54 -5.37 5.55 -25.14
N ASP A 55 -5.61 6.47 -24.22
CA ASP A 55 -5.91 7.86 -24.51
C ASP A 55 -5.11 8.82 -23.61
N PHE A 56 -3.82 8.55 -23.48
CA PHE A 56 -2.90 9.33 -22.65
C PHE A 56 -2.29 10.49 -23.45
N MET A 57 -2.37 11.72 -22.94
CA MET A 57 -1.70 12.89 -23.56
C MET A 57 -2.04 13.08 -25.04
N GLY A 58 -3.34 13.01 -25.39
CA GLY A 58 -3.82 13.13 -26.77
C GLY A 58 -3.62 11.87 -27.60
N GLY A 59 -4.21 10.75 -27.17
CA GLY A 59 -4.26 9.50 -27.95
C GLY A 59 -3.07 8.55 -27.84
N ASN A 60 -2.12 8.76 -26.92
CA ASN A 60 -1.04 7.78 -26.70
C ASN A 60 -1.50 6.59 -25.85
N SER A 61 -0.81 5.46 -25.99
CA SER A 61 -1.01 4.30 -25.14
C SER A 61 0.01 4.26 -24.01
N LEU A 62 -0.45 4.46 -22.78
CA LEU A 62 0.32 4.26 -21.55
C LEU A 62 0.04 2.85 -20.98
N SER A 63 1.09 2.04 -20.87
CA SER A 63 1.03 0.71 -20.24
C SER A 63 2.07 0.60 -19.14
N GLN A 64 1.85 -0.35 -18.21
CA GLN A 64 2.74 -0.55 -17.07
C GLN A 64 2.81 -2.03 -16.71
N ASN A 65 4.02 -2.52 -16.52
CA ASN A 65 4.23 -3.88 -15.99
C ASN A 65 3.67 -4.00 -14.58
N PRO A 66 3.30 -5.21 -14.14
CA PRO A 66 2.81 -5.42 -12.78
C PRO A 66 3.79 -4.92 -11.71
N VAL A 67 3.23 -4.46 -10.60
CA VAL A 67 3.99 -4.11 -9.39
C VAL A 67 3.77 -5.21 -8.36
N TYR A 68 4.83 -5.79 -7.85
CA TYR A 68 4.76 -6.78 -6.78
C TYR A 68 5.16 -6.15 -5.45
N SER A 69 4.53 -6.61 -4.37
CA SER A 69 4.83 -6.18 -3.03
C SER A 69 4.87 -7.33 -2.05
N THR A 70 5.83 -7.29 -1.14
CA THR A 70 5.92 -8.21 0.01
C THR A 70 5.92 -7.39 1.29
N GLN A 71 5.07 -7.73 2.25
CA GLN A 71 4.88 -7.05 3.52
C GLN A 71 5.17 -8.00 4.67
N THR A 72 5.91 -7.52 5.67
CA THR A 72 6.15 -8.23 6.92
C THR A 72 5.86 -7.35 8.11
N HIS A 73 5.29 -7.97 9.14
CA HIS A 73 4.92 -7.31 10.39
C HIS A 73 5.38 -8.15 11.57
N ALA A 74 6.04 -7.50 12.54
CA ALA A 74 6.29 -8.06 13.86
C ALA A 74 5.55 -7.21 14.88
N ILE A 75 4.57 -7.81 15.57
CA ILE A 75 3.62 -7.11 16.43
C ILE A 75 3.74 -7.68 17.84
N TYR A 76 3.92 -6.82 18.83
CA TYR A 76 3.93 -7.18 20.25
C TYR A 76 2.66 -6.69 20.94
N TYR A 77 1.94 -7.58 21.60
CA TYR A 77 0.77 -7.26 22.41
C TYR A 77 1.13 -7.13 23.88
N PHE A 78 0.74 -6.02 24.48
CA PHE A 78 0.81 -5.76 25.91
C PHE A 78 -0.40 -6.37 26.63
N GLN A 79 -0.28 -6.56 27.96
CA GLN A 79 -1.35 -7.13 28.79
C GLN A 79 -2.65 -6.32 28.76
N ASN A 80 -2.55 -5.00 28.60
CA ASN A 80 -3.70 -4.09 28.48
C ASN A 80 -4.30 -4.05 27.06
N THR A 81 -3.94 -4.99 26.18
CA THR A 81 -4.36 -5.09 24.76
C THR A 81 -3.84 -4.00 23.82
N ALA A 82 -3.04 -3.06 24.33
CA ALA A 82 -2.22 -2.22 23.46
C ALA A 82 -1.27 -3.09 22.65
N TRP A 83 -0.81 -2.58 21.52
CA TRP A 83 0.20 -3.28 20.73
C TRP A 83 1.08 -2.30 19.95
N LEU A 84 2.31 -2.74 19.70
CA LEU A 84 3.30 -2.03 18.90
C LEU A 84 3.75 -2.94 17.75
N SER A 85 3.83 -2.42 16.53
CA SER A 85 4.40 -3.11 15.38
C SER A 85 5.64 -2.43 14.86
N VAL A 86 6.50 -3.24 14.25
CA VAL A 86 7.49 -2.81 13.26
C VAL A 86 7.17 -3.51 11.94
N ASP A 87 7.25 -2.75 10.87
CA ASP A 87 6.69 -3.09 9.57
C ASP A 87 7.75 -2.87 8.49
N ALA A 88 7.85 -3.81 7.55
CA ALA A 88 8.68 -3.66 6.35
C ALA A 88 7.86 -4.00 5.11
N THR A 89 8.07 -3.24 4.03
CA THR A 89 7.45 -3.52 2.74
C THR A 89 8.46 -3.34 1.63
N TYR A 90 8.60 -4.35 0.80
CA TYR A 90 9.38 -4.31 -0.42
C TYR A 90 8.46 -4.22 -1.63
N PHE A 91 8.81 -3.36 -2.59
CA PHE A 91 8.13 -3.23 -3.88
C PHE A 91 9.11 -3.46 -5.03
N THR A 92 8.65 -4.13 -6.08
CA THR A 92 9.42 -4.34 -7.31
C THR A 92 8.54 -4.35 -8.56
N GLY A 93 9.12 -4.09 -9.75
CA GLY A 93 8.41 -4.13 -11.04
C GLY A 93 7.98 -2.75 -11.54
N GLY A 94 6.79 -2.62 -12.13
CA GLY A 94 6.19 -1.30 -12.40
C GLY A 94 6.80 -0.46 -13.53
N GLN A 95 7.65 -1.02 -14.39
CA GLN A 95 8.15 -0.35 -15.59
C GLN A 95 6.99 0.16 -16.46
N SER A 96 7.03 1.44 -16.81
CA SER A 96 6.03 2.09 -17.67
C SER A 96 6.53 2.23 -19.10
N TYR A 97 5.60 2.13 -20.05
CA TYR A 97 5.85 2.30 -21.47
C TYR A 97 4.84 3.28 -22.07
N LEU A 98 5.34 4.18 -22.90
CA LEU A 98 4.55 5.08 -23.73
C LEU A 98 4.69 4.62 -25.18
N ASN A 99 3.57 4.22 -25.80
CA ASN A 99 3.55 3.68 -27.17
C ASN A 99 4.57 2.53 -27.37
N GLY A 100 4.77 1.71 -26.34
CA GLY A 100 5.73 0.59 -26.33
C GLY A 100 7.18 0.98 -26.00
N ALA A 101 7.52 2.27 -25.99
CA ALA A 101 8.85 2.73 -25.58
C ALA A 101 8.95 2.88 -24.05
N PRO A 102 10.02 2.39 -23.41
CA PRO A 102 10.18 2.51 -21.95
C PRO A 102 10.38 3.98 -21.55
N ILE A 103 9.62 4.45 -20.55
CA ILE A 103 9.66 5.85 -20.06
C ILE A 103 9.98 6.00 -18.57
N SER A 104 9.97 4.90 -17.81
CA SER A 104 10.46 4.85 -16.43
C SER A 104 11.55 3.79 -16.29
N GLY A 105 12.08 3.59 -15.08
CA GLY A 105 12.82 2.38 -14.75
C GLY A 105 11.95 1.40 -13.97
N ASN A 106 12.43 0.16 -13.82
CA ASN A 106 11.89 -0.77 -12.83
C ASN A 106 11.91 -0.09 -11.46
N GLN A 107 10.75 -0.08 -10.81
CA GLN A 107 10.60 0.30 -9.42
C GLN A 107 11.27 -0.75 -8.55
N GLU A 108 12.05 -0.27 -7.59
CA GLU A 108 12.54 -1.05 -6.47
C GLU A 108 12.55 -0.14 -5.25
N ASN A 109 11.77 -0.51 -4.24
CA ASN A 109 11.58 0.36 -3.09
C ASN A 109 11.35 -0.39 -1.78
N TRP A 110 12.01 0.06 -0.72
CA TRP A 110 11.76 -0.38 0.65
C TRP A 110 11.04 0.70 1.45
N ARG A 111 10.04 0.29 2.21
CA ARG A 111 9.38 1.12 3.23
C ARG A 111 9.47 0.44 4.57
N PHE A 112 9.77 1.23 5.59
CA PHE A 112 9.77 0.78 6.97
C PHE A 112 8.80 1.63 7.77
N GLY A 113 8.17 1.05 8.78
CA GLY A 113 7.27 1.78 9.64
C GLY A 113 7.10 1.13 10.98
N SER A 114 6.44 1.86 11.86
CA SER A 114 6.01 1.37 13.15
C SER A 114 4.62 1.91 13.46
N THR A 115 3.82 1.10 14.13
CA THR A 115 2.47 1.49 14.53
C THR A 115 2.25 1.16 16.00
N LEU A 116 1.80 2.14 16.79
CA LEU A 116 1.32 1.94 18.15
C LEU A 116 -0.20 2.08 18.16
N SER A 117 -0.89 1.10 18.74
CA SER A 117 -2.32 1.17 19.01
C SER A 117 -2.56 1.08 20.51
N TYR A 118 -3.25 2.08 21.05
CA TYR A 118 -3.60 2.16 22.46
C TYR A 118 -5.13 2.12 22.64
N PRO A 119 -5.67 1.13 23.36
CA PRO A 119 -7.09 1.06 23.68
C PRO A 119 -7.41 2.07 24.78
N ILE A 120 -8.33 3.00 24.49
CA ILE A 120 -8.87 3.94 25.48
C ILE A 120 -9.92 3.22 26.33
N ASN A 121 -10.77 2.44 25.67
CA ASN A 121 -11.79 1.61 26.30
C ASN A 121 -12.17 0.47 25.34
N ARG A 122 -13.17 -0.35 25.71
CA ARG A 122 -13.60 -1.52 24.94
C ARG A 122 -14.01 -1.23 23.49
N HIS A 123 -14.40 0.01 23.18
CA HIS A 123 -14.90 0.41 21.86
C HIS A 123 -13.96 1.35 21.12
N ASN A 124 -13.00 1.97 21.80
CA ASN A 124 -12.20 3.06 21.25
C ASN A 124 -10.71 2.80 21.39
N SER A 125 -9.97 3.04 20.32
CA SER A 125 -8.51 3.03 20.34
C SER A 125 -7.93 4.17 19.50
N ILE A 126 -6.84 4.75 19.98
CA ILE A 126 -6.01 5.65 19.19
C ILE A 126 -4.88 4.85 18.57
N ARG A 127 -4.56 5.16 17.32
CA ARG A 127 -3.44 4.59 16.61
C ARG A 127 -2.53 5.68 16.07
N LEU A 128 -1.25 5.55 16.39
CA LEU A 128 -0.16 6.37 15.90
C LEU A 128 0.68 5.53 14.97
N SER A 129 1.02 6.09 13.81
CA SER A 129 1.83 5.42 12.80
C SER A 129 2.92 6.38 12.32
N ALA A 130 4.11 5.84 12.13
CA ALA A 130 5.22 6.53 11.48
C ALA A 130 5.82 5.60 10.43
N SER A 131 6.14 6.12 9.26
CA SER A 131 6.78 5.34 8.19
C SER A 131 7.73 6.21 7.39
N THR A 132 8.77 5.58 6.85
CA THR A 132 9.78 6.22 6.02
C THR A 132 10.08 5.36 4.80
N GLY A 133 10.34 6.00 3.65
CA GLY A 133 10.83 5.35 2.45
C GLY A 133 12.36 5.26 2.45
N ALA A 134 12.94 4.13 2.88
CA ALA A 134 14.39 4.05 3.08
C ALA A 134 15.23 3.97 1.80
N TYR A 135 14.68 3.42 0.70
CA TYR A 135 15.39 3.33 -0.59
C TYR A 135 14.39 3.30 -1.73
N SER A 136 14.51 4.21 -2.70
CA SER A 136 13.69 4.24 -3.91
C SER A 136 14.57 4.52 -5.13
N ARG A 137 14.67 3.57 -6.08
CA ARG A 137 15.29 3.83 -7.39
C ARG A 137 14.55 4.92 -8.19
N THR A 138 13.26 5.11 -7.90
CA THR A 138 12.37 6.10 -8.51
C THR A 138 12.21 7.39 -7.69
N ASN A 139 13.15 7.68 -6.77
CA ASN A 139 13.23 8.93 -6.00
C ASN A 139 12.00 9.30 -5.13
N ASN A 140 11.30 8.31 -4.58
CA ASN A 140 10.12 8.50 -3.73
C ASN A 140 10.47 8.27 -2.25
N ASN A 141 11.27 9.20 -1.68
CA ASN A 141 11.63 9.23 -0.27
C ASN A 141 10.70 10.21 0.46
N TYR A 142 9.94 9.71 1.43
CA TYR A 142 9.06 10.53 2.26
C TYR A 142 8.96 9.94 3.66
N ASP A 143 8.79 10.83 4.63
CA ASP A 143 8.40 10.48 5.99
C ASP A 143 6.91 10.78 6.17
N LEU A 144 6.17 9.85 6.75
CA LEU A 144 4.75 9.97 6.98
C LEU A 144 4.44 9.67 8.44
N ILE A 145 3.71 10.58 9.08
CA ILE A 145 3.17 10.43 10.41
C ILE A 145 1.65 10.46 10.31
N GLY A 146 0.99 9.49 10.93
CA GLY A 146 -0.46 9.35 10.90
C GLY A 146 -1.04 9.14 12.30
N LEU A 147 -2.14 9.85 12.58
CA LEU A 147 -2.98 9.66 13.75
C LEU A 147 -4.37 9.21 13.27
N SER A 148 -4.92 8.17 13.90
CA SER A 148 -6.27 7.72 13.63
C SER A 148 -7.00 7.31 14.90
N TRP A 149 -8.31 7.51 14.89
CA TRP A 149 -9.23 6.99 15.88
C TRP A 149 -9.97 5.79 15.29
N GLN A 150 -10.02 4.70 16.03
CA GLN A 150 -10.76 3.51 15.64
C GLN A 150 -11.87 3.24 16.65
N TYR A 151 -13.11 3.21 16.14
CA TYR A 151 -14.28 2.77 16.89
C TYR A 151 -14.64 1.34 16.47
N ARG A 152 -14.85 0.44 17.44
CA ARG A 152 -15.28 -0.94 17.22
C ARG A 152 -16.73 -1.09 17.63
N PHE A 153 -17.59 -1.46 16.68
CA PHE A 153 -19.00 -1.83 16.93
C PHE A 153 -19.09 -3.23 17.56
N GLY A 154 -20.06 -3.45 18.45
CA GLY A 154 -20.31 -4.75 19.11
C GLY A 154 -20.01 -4.75 20.61
N GLY A 155 -19.96 -5.95 21.22
CA GLY A 155 -19.90 -6.16 22.67
C GLY A 155 -18.65 -5.65 23.40
N GLY A 156 -17.66 -5.10 22.67
CA GLY A 156 -16.34 -4.85 23.25
C GLY A 156 -15.64 -6.17 23.61
N LEU A 157 -14.32 -6.15 23.79
CA LEU A 157 -13.59 -7.32 24.30
C LEU A 157 -13.95 -7.61 25.77
#